data_AF-A0A519ILV2-F1
#
_entry.id   AF-A0A519ILV2-F1
#
_cell.length_a   1.000
_cell.length_b   1.000
_cell.length_c   1.000
_cell.angle_alpha   90.00
_cell.angle_beta   90.00
_cell.angle_gamma   90.00
#
_symmetry.space_group_name_H-M   'P 1'
#
loop_
_entity.id
_entity.type
_entity.pdbx_description
1 polymer ?
#
loop_
_entity_poly.entity_id
_entity_poly.type
_entity_poly.pdbx_seq_one_letter_code
_entity_poly.pdbx_strand_id
1 'polypeptide(L)'
;MTQHSSRRIRRFTSLAAGLLAATLCGAATAAGSATDGWDVSQGSVVTAFVANPGLPGNGPGLLGGDAGESSPFAVERFNTIFPDLLPVGTVHAIEWATPAPIALTGWQLEAFADGNGGRGFSHFTLLADVAGAWVPLASVATLALY
;
A
#
# COMPACT_ATOMS: atom_id res chain seq x y z
N MET A 1 37.90 -70.76 12.60
CA MET A 1 36.74 -70.36 11.78
C MET A 1 35.45 -70.71 12.53
N THR A 2 35.06 -69.90 13.52
CA THR A 2 33.68 -69.87 14.07
C THR A 2 33.48 -68.60 14.90
N GLN A 3 32.30 -68.02 14.71
CA GLN A 3 31.70 -66.77 15.18
C GLN A 3 31.44 -66.76 16.69
N HIS A 4 31.46 -65.58 17.36
CA HIS A 4 30.25 -64.97 17.98
C HIS A 4 30.52 -63.78 18.92
N SER A 5 29.59 -62.81 18.86
CA SER A 5 28.96 -62.12 20.01
C SER A 5 29.83 -61.12 20.81
N SER A 6 29.39 -59.94 21.23
CA SER A 6 28.18 -59.13 21.00
C SER A 6 28.43 -57.74 21.64
N ARG A 7 27.76 -56.71 21.08
CA ARG A 7 27.15 -55.53 21.74
C ARG A 7 28.07 -54.66 22.63
N ARG A 8 28.11 -53.33 22.52
CA ARG A 8 27.03 -52.40 22.91
C ARG A 8 27.51 -50.97 22.54
N ILE A 9 26.77 -50.21 21.72
CA ILE A 9 25.83 -49.13 22.11
C ILE A 9 26.46 -47.73 22.19
N ARG A 10 26.03 -46.89 21.22
CA ARG A 10 25.70 -45.45 21.27
C ARG A 10 26.89 -44.49 21.51
N ARG A 11 26.97 -43.29 20.91
CA ARG A 11 25.92 -42.28 20.67
C ARG A 11 26.28 -41.37 19.49
N PHE A 12 25.21 -40.98 18.80
CA PHE A 12 24.96 -39.71 18.12
C PHE A 12 25.85 -38.52 18.50
N THR A 13 26.39 -37.85 17.48
CA THR A 13 26.47 -36.37 17.42
C THR A 13 26.50 -35.95 15.95
N SER A 14 25.32 -35.62 15.41
CA SER A 14 25.17 -34.98 14.11
C SER A 14 25.72 -33.56 14.19
N LEU A 15 26.70 -33.24 13.34
CA LEU A 15 27.26 -31.90 13.22
C LEU A 15 26.25 -30.95 12.55
N ALA A 16 25.87 -29.93 13.32
CA ALA A 16 25.59 -28.56 12.90
C ALA A 16 24.77 -28.34 11.60
N ALA A 17 23.45 -28.28 11.75
CA ALA A 17 22.60 -27.46 10.89
C ALA A 17 22.84 -25.98 11.27
N GLY A 18 23.64 -25.27 10.48
CA GLY A 18 24.06 -23.90 10.74
C GLY A 18 23.73 -22.97 9.58
N LEU A 19 22.55 -22.35 9.67
CA LEU A 19 22.28 -20.95 9.37
C LEU A 19 22.76 -20.38 8.01
N LEU A 20 21.85 -20.29 7.04
CA LEU A 20 21.83 -19.17 6.10
C LEU A 20 20.43 -18.96 5.48
N ALA A 21 19.40 -18.85 6.32
CA ALA A 21 18.15 -18.20 5.92
C ALA A 21 18.28 -16.72 6.25
N ALA A 22 19.05 -15.99 5.43
CA ALA A 22 18.91 -14.55 5.36
C ALA A 22 17.53 -14.30 4.75
N THR A 23 16.52 -14.21 5.60
CA THR A 23 15.20 -13.71 5.24
C THR A 23 15.41 -12.32 4.66
N LEU A 24 15.30 -12.23 3.34
CA LEU A 24 15.08 -10.98 2.62
C LEU A 24 13.80 -10.37 3.18
N CYS A 25 13.91 -9.56 4.23
CA CYS A 25 12.92 -8.51 4.48
C CYS A 25 13.12 -7.47 3.38
N GLY A 26 12.75 -7.81 2.14
CA GLY A 26 12.43 -6.80 1.16
C GLY A 26 11.21 -6.08 1.71
N ALA A 27 11.35 -4.78 1.98
CA ALA A 27 10.17 -3.93 2.05
C ALA A 27 9.47 -4.09 0.70
N ALA A 28 8.31 -4.74 0.69
CA ALA A 28 7.43 -4.69 -0.46
C ALA A 28 6.96 -3.24 -0.53
N THR A 29 7.62 -2.43 -1.35
CA THR A 29 6.97 -1.25 -1.91
C THR A 29 5.94 -1.83 -2.86
N ALA A 30 4.64 -1.83 -2.51
CA ALA A 30 3.68 -2.13 -3.56
C ALA A 30 3.75 -0.95 -4.52
N ALA A 31 4.39 -1.19 -5.67
CA ALA A 31 4.26 -0.25 -6.76
C ALA A 31 2.76 -0.13 -7.03
N GLY A 32 2.24 1.10 -6.99
CA GLY A 32 0.86 1.36 -7.39
C GLY A 32 0.59 0.70 -8.74
N SER A 33 -0.60 0.15 -8.93
CA SER A 33 -0.95 -0.46 -10.20
C SER A 33 -1.11 0.63 -11.26
N ALA A 34 -0.37 0.50 -12.37
CA ALA A 34 -0.49 1.38 -13.54
C ALA A 34 -1.56 0.90 -14.55
N THR A 35 -2.35 -0.11 -14.15
CA THR A 35 -3.34 -0.76 -15.01
C THR A 35 -4.75 -0.73 -14.43
N ASP A 36 -4.93 -0.06 -13.29
CA ASP A 36 -6.23 0.03 -12.67
C ASP A 36 -7.15 0.97 -13.43
N GLY A 37 -8.45 0.70 -13.40
CA GLY A 37 -9.45 1.49 -14.13
C GLY A 37 -9.55 2.95 -13.69
N TRP A 38 -9.10 3.28 -12.48
CA TRP A 38 -9.03 4.64 -11.92
C TRP A 38 -7.67 5.32 -12.13
N ASP A 39 -6.69 4.63 -12.70
CA ASP A 39 -5.40 5.23 -13.02
C ASP A 39 -5.58 6.30 -14.10
N VAL A 40 -5.00 7.47 -13.87
CA VAL A 40 -5.04 8.59 -14.81
C VAL A 40 -4.22 8.31 -16.08
N SER A 41 -3.26 7.38 -16.04
CA SER A 41 -2.56 6.86 -17.23
C SER A 41 -3.50 6.08 -18.17
N GLN A 42 -4.59 5.54 -17.61
CA GLN A 42 -5.66 4.85 -18.35
C GLN A 42 -6.80 5.79 -18.75
N GLY A 43 -6.64 7.11 -18.56
CA GLY A 43 -7.59 8.14 -18.98
C GLY A 43 -8.58 8.58 -17.90
N SER A 44 -8.45 8.09 -16.67
CA SER A 44 -9.17 8.66 -15.54
C SER A 44 -8.66 10.07 -15.22
N VAL A 45 -9.50 10.88 -14.57
CA VAL A 45 -9.14 12.25 -14.18
C VAL A 45 -9.50 12.49 -12.73
N VAL A 46 -8.65 13.22 -12.01
CA VAL A 46 -8.98 13.75 -10.68
C VAL A 46 -9.88 14.99 -10.89
N THR A 47 -11.13 14.94 -10.43
CA THR A 47 -12.13 16.00 -10.62
C THR A 47 -12.21 16.96 -9.44
N ALA A 48 -11.92 16.48 -8.23
CA ALA A 48 -11.85 17.27 -7.01
C ALA A 48 -10.84 16.68 -6.04
N PHE A 49 -10.19 17.52 -5.23
CA PHE A 49 -9.30 17.07 -4.18
C PHE A 49 -9.18 18.10 -3.06
N VAL A 50 -9.01 17.62 -1.84
CA VAL A 50 -8.66 18.38 -0.64
C VAL A 50 -7.22 18.02 -0.26
N ALA A 51 -6.28 18.42 -1.12
CA ALA A 51 -4.84 18.27 -0.92
C ALA A 51 -4.13 19.63 -1.02
N ASN A 52 -2.85 19.68 -0.67
CA ASN A 52 -2.08 20.92 -0.58
C ASN A 52 -1.96 21.57 -1.98
N PRO A 53 -2.57 22.74 -2.23
CA PRO A 53 -2.49 23.38 -3.54
C PRO A 53 -1.09 23.92 -3.87
N GLY A 54 -0.16 23.95 -2.91
CA GLY A 54 1.18 24.50 -3.05
C GLY A 54 2.30 23.48 -3.25
N LEU A 55 2.03 22.18 -3.15
CA LEU A 55 3.04 21.14 -3.40
C LEU A 55 2.72 20.43 -4.72
N PRO A 56 3.71 20.27 -5.60
CA PRO A 56 3.53 19.45 -6.79
C PRO A 56 3.44 17.97 -6.37
N GLY A 57 2.31 17.31 -6.64
CA GLY A 57 1.98 15.96 -6.13
C GLY A 57 0.46 15.80 -5.97
N ASN A 58 -0.27 16.08 -7.06
CA ASN A 58 -1.69 16.45 -6.99
C ASN A 58 -2.65 15.25 -7.12
N GLY A 59 -2.59 14.31 -6.19
CA GLY A 59 -3.68 13.37 -5.93
C GLY A 59 -3.86 12.11 -6.79
N PRO A 60 -3.19 11.85 -7.95
CA PRO A 60 -3.46 10.62 -8.69
C PRO A 60 -2.97 9.38 -7.94
N GLY A 61 -1.91 9.51 -7.12
CA GLY A 61 -1.22 8.37 -6.52
C GLY A 61 -1.97 7.57 -5.45
N LEU A 62 -3.07 8.07 -4.87
CA LEU A 62 -3.68 7.46 -3.68
C LEU A 62 -4.18 6.04 -3.95
N LEU A 63 -4.77 5.80 -5.12
CA LEU A 63 -5.26 4.48 -5.55
C LEU A 63 -4.50 3.95 -6.76
N GLY A 64 -3.28 4.44 -6.99
CA GLY A 64 -2.40 4.02 -8.07
C GLY A 64 -2.34 5.01 -9.24
N GLY A 65 -1.32 4.82 -10.07
CA GLY A 65 -1.14 5.54 -11.32
C GLY A 65 0.24 6.16 -11.50
N ASP A 66 0.80 5.95 -12.70
CA ASP A 66 2.12 6.43 -13.11
C ASP A 66 2.07 7.79 -13.82
N ALA A 67 0.87 8.37 -13.97
CA ALA A 67 0.66 9.63 -14.68
C ALA A 67 0.32 10.76 -13.71
N GLY A 68 0.91 11.95 -13.93
CA GLY A 68 0.69 13.13 -13.09
C GLY A 68 1.87 13.54 -12.20
N GLU A 69 3.08 13.07 -12.52
CA GLU A 69 4.31 13.49 -11.86
C GLU A 69 4.47 15.01 -11.92
N SER A 70 4.34 15.65 -10.78
CA SER A 70 4.66 17.07 -10.63
C SER A 70 5.67 17.32 -9.52
N SER A 71 5.94 16.35 -8.64
CA SER A 71 6.80 16.53 -7.46
C SER A 71 8.23 16.94 -7.84
N PRO A 72 8.77 18.02 -7.23
CA PRO A 72 10.17 18.35 -7.38
C PRO A 72 11.05 17.35 -6.60
N PHE A 73 10.47 16.53 -5.72
CA PHE A 73 11.16 15.57 -4.87
C PHE A 73 11.08 14.16 -5.46
N ALA A 74 12.24 13.63 -5.88
CA ALA A 74 12.33 12.34 -6.57
C ALA A 74 11.80 11.14 -5.76
N VAL A 75 11.80 11.23 -4.43
CA VAL A 75 11.30 10.17 -3.52
C VAL A 75 9.80 10.23 -3.28
N GLU A 76 9.15 11.34 -3.64
CA GLU A 76 7.72 11.57 -3.45
C GLU A 76 6.95 11.52 -4.76
N ARG A 77 7.64 11.16 -5.84
CA ARG A 77 7.03 10.96 -7.15
C ARG A 77 5.92 9.94 -7.05
N PHE A 78 4.83 10.21 -7.75
CA PHE A 78 3.63 9.36 -7.79
C PHE A 78 2.91 9.18 -6.43
N ASN A 79 3.35 9.83 -5.35
CA ASN A 79 2.62 9.81 -4.07
C ASN A 79 1.52 10.87 -4.05
N THR A 80 0.45 10.58 -3.33
CA THR A 80 -0.47 11.63 -2.87
C THR A 80 0.04 12.18 -1.55
N ILE A 81 0.34 13.49 -1.53
CA ILE A 81 0.85 14.18 -0.34
C ILE A 81 -0.27 15.03 0.26
N PHE A 82 -0.64 14.73 1.51
CA PHE A 82 -1.59 15.55 2.25
C PHE A 82 -0.87 16.66 3.02
N PRO A 83 -1.47 17.86 3.16
CA PRO A 83 -0.86 18.94 3.92
C PRO A 83 -0.66 18.58 5.39
N ASP A 84 0.52 18.90 5.92
CA ASP A 84 0.83 18.76 7.33
C ASP A 84 0.14 19.82 8.21
N LEU A 85 0.23 19.62 9.52
CA LEU A 85 -0.19 20.58 10.56
C LEU A 85 -1.67 20.97 10.53
N LEU A 86 -2.50 20.18 9.86
CA LEU A 86 -3.95 20.31 9.95
C LEU A 86 -4.46 19.77 11.30
N PRO A 87 -5.60 20.29 11.81
CA PRO A 87 -6.21 19.76 13.02
C PRO A 87 -6.49 18.25 12.91
N VAL A 88 -6.34 17.53 14.02
CA VAL A 88 -6.70 16.12 14.12
C VAL A 88 -8.18 15.96 13.75
N GLY A 89 -8.49 14.95 12.93
CA GLY A 89 -9.83 14.69 12.43
C GLY A 89 -10.17 15.40 11.11
N THR A 90 -9.24 16.17 10.54
CA THR A 90 -9.39 16.69 9.17
C THR A 90 -9.57 15.53 8.19
N VAL A 91 -10.60 15.64 7.35
CA VAL A 91 -10.88 14.67 6.28
C VAL A 91 -10.23 15.16 5.00
N HIS A 92 -9.37 14.33 4.44
CA HIS A 92 -8.89 14.48 3.07
C HIS A 92 -9.79 13.69 2.13
N ALA A 93 -10.11 14.28 0.99
CA ALA A 93 -10.96 13.67 -0.03
C ALA A 93 -10.35 13.89 -1.40
N ILE A 94 -10.48 12.89 -2.27
CA ILE A 94 -10.12 12.95 -3.67
C ILE A 94 -11.24 12.26 -4.45
N GLU A 95 -11.62 12.86 -5.56
CA GLU A 95 -12.64 12.38 -6.46
C GLU A 95 -12.01 12.08 -7.82
N TRP A 96 -12.29 10.88 -8.35
CA TRP A 96 -11.89 10.47 -9.69
C TRP A 96 -13.12 10.27 -10.56
N ALA A 97 -13.00 10.66 -11.83
CA ALA A 97 -13.91 10.27 -12.90
C ALA A 97 -13.19 9.32 -13.85
N THR A 98 -13.76 8.13 -14.04
CA THR A 98 -13.28 7.15 -15.01
C THR A 98 -13.85 7.43 -16.40
N PRO A 99 -13.10 7.15 -17.49
CA PRO A 99 -13.58 7.43 -18.85
C PRO A 99 -14.73 6.51 -19.30
N ALA A 100 -14.89 5.37 -18.62
CA ALA A 100 -15.97 4.41 -18.83
C ALA A 100 -16.32 3.73 -17.49
N PRO A 101 -17.48 3.05 -17.38
CA PRO A 101 -17.78 2.23 -16.22
C PRO A 101 -16.70 1.17 -15.98
N ILE A 102 -16.24 1.04 -14.74
CA ILE A 102 -15.24 0.06 -14.33
C ILE A 102 -15.84 -0.99 -13.40
N ALA A 103 -15.26 -2.19 -13.39
CA ALA A 103 -15.54 -3.20 -12.38
C ALA A 103 -14.50 -3.10 -11.26
N LEU A 104 -14.96 -2.81 -10.04
CA LEU A 104 -14.08 -2.77 -8.88
C LEU A 104 -13.94 -4.15 -8.25
N THR A 105 -12.73 -4.70 -8.22
CA THR A 105 -12.44 -6.00 -7.60
C THR A 105 -11.74 -5.90 -6.25
N GLY A 106 -11.11 -4.76 -5.96
CA GLY A 106 -10.41 -4.50 -4.71
C GLY A 106 -9.67 -3.17 -4.74
N TRP A 107 -9.06 -2.81 -3.62
CA TRP A 107 -8.23 -1.61 -3.45
C TRP A 107 -7.09 -1.91 -2.49
N GLN A 108 -6.00 -1.17 -2.61
CA GLN A 108 -4.86 -1.20 -1.69
C GLN A 108 -4.47 0.23 -1.36
N LEU A 109 -4.22 0.48 -0.07
CA LEU A 109 -3.72 1.76 0.42
C LEU A 109 -2.43 1.55 1.18
N GLU A 110 -1.41 2.29 0.80
CA GLU A 110 -0.16 2.39 1.53
C GLU A 110 -0.02 3.81 2.03
N ALA A 111 0.28 3.96 3.33
CA ALA A 111 0.45 5.26 3.94
C ALA A 111 1.72 5.28 4.76
N PHE A 112 2.44 6.38 4.62
CA PHE A 112 3.64 6.68 5.37
C PHE A 112 3.43 8.02 6.07
N ALA A 113 3.66 8.07 7.38
CA ALA A 113 3.65 9.31 8.16
C ALA A 113 5.07 9.67 8.61
N ASP A 114 5.39 10.96 8.54
CA ASP A 114 6.67 11.49 8.97
C ASP A 114 6.93 11.30 10.48
N GLY A 115 8.21 11.29 10.84
CA GLY A 115 8.69 11.45 12.22
C GLY A 115 8.74 10.19 13.08
N ASN A 116 7.85 9.20 12.90
CA ASN A 116 7.79 8.02 13.79
C ASN A 116 7.59 6.66 13.08
N GLY A 117 7.55 6.63 11.74
CA GLY A 117 7.39 5.37 10.98
C GLY A 117 6.01 4.70 11.16
N GLY A 118 5.02 5.44 11.66
CA GLY A 118 3.64 4.95 11.77
C GLY A 118 2.94 4.93 10.40
N ARG A 119 2.02 3.98 10.21
CA ARG A 119 1.07 4.01 9.08
C ARG A 119 0.04 5.12 9.32
N GLY A 120 -0.15 6.03 8.36
CA GLY A 120 -0.76 7.33 8.62
C GLY A 120 -2.14 7.58 8.01
N PHE A 121 -3.20 7.01 8.58
CA PHE A 121 -4.58 7.52 8.58
C PHE A 121 -5.35 6.79 9.68
N SER A 122 -6.45 7.33 10.22
CA SER A 122 -7.28 6.66 11.23
C SER A 122 -8.48 5.90 10.64
N HIS A 123 -8.93 6.35 9.47
CA HIS A 123 -10.12 5.86 8.79
C HIS A 123 -10.01 6.11 7.29
N PHE A 124 -10.54 5.18 6.49
CA PHE A 124 -10.68 5.32 5.05
C PHE A 124 -12.10 4.96 4.63
N THR A 125 -12.67 5.77 3.73
CA THR A 125 -13.96 5.49 3.10
C THR A 125 -13.79 5.56 1.59
N LEU A 126 -14.20 4.49 0.89
CA LEU A 126 -14.33 4.48 -0.56
C LEU A 126 -15.80 4.61 -0.92
N LEU A 127 -16.13 5.60 -1.74
CA LEU A 127 -17.47 5.77 -2.31
C LEU A 127 -17.39 5.66 -3.84
N ALA A 128 -18.49 5.25 -4.46
CA ALA A 128 -18.66 5.32 -5.90
C ALA A 128 -19.99 5.99 -6.24
N ASP A 129 -20.01 6.78 -7.32
CA ASP A 129 -21.25 7.24 -7.92
C ASP A 129 -21.89 6.06 -8.69
N VAL A 130 -23.06 5.64 -8.22
CA VAL A 130 -23.89 4.63 -8.88
C VAL A 130 -25.21 5.29 -9.26
N ALA A 131 -25.37 5.60 -10.55
CA ALA A 131 -26.57 6.22 -11.11
C ALA A 131 -26.96 7.57 -10.48
N GLY A 132 -25.96 8.42 -10.18
CA GLY A 132 -26.13 9.76 -9.63
C GLY A 132 -26.18 9.80 -8.10
N ALA A 133 -25.82 8.71 -7.43
CA ALA A 133 -25.83 8.61 -5.98
C ALA A 133 -24.50 8.04 -5.47
N TRP A 134 -23.91 8.73 -4.48
CA TRP A 134 -22.71 8.25 -3.80
C TRP A 134 -23.04 7.09 -2.86
N VAL A 135 -22.52 5.90 -3.19
CA VAL A 135 -22.70 4.67 -2.43
C VAL A 135 -21.37 4.30 -1.76
N PRO A 136 -21.33 4.04 -0.44
CA PRO A 136 -20.13 3.55 0.21
C PRO A 136 -19.84 2.11 -0.21
N LEU A 137 -18.64 1.89 -0.75
CA LEU A 137 -18.13 0.55 -1.10
C LEU A 137 -17.27 -0.04 0.01
N ALA A 138 -16.55 0.81 0.76
CA ALA A 138 -15.76 0.41 1.92
C ALA A 138 -15.72 1.51 2.97
N SER A 139 -15.60 1.11 4.24
CA SER A 139 -15.32 2.00 5.36
C SER A 139 -14.50 1.21 6.38
N VAL A 140 -13.24 1.61 6.58
CA VAL A 140 -12.25 0.82 7.31
C VAL A 140 -11.52 1.71 8.31
N ALA A 141 -11.51 1.29 9.59
CA ALA A 141 -10.65 1.88 10.60
C ALA A 141 -9.27 1.22 10.56
N THR A 142 -8.20 2.02 10.61
CA THR A 142 -6.82 1.51 10.55
C THR A 142 -6.36 0.83 11.83
N LEU A 143 -7.16 0.92 12.90
CA LEU A 143 -6.98 0.11 14.11
C LEU A 143 -7.00 -1.41 13.82
N ALA A 144 -7.48 -1.82 12.65
CA ALA A 144 -7.50 -3.19 12.16
C ALA A 144 -6.31 -3.57 11.24
N LEU A 145 -5.35 -2.66 11.00
CA LEU A 145 -4.24 -2.85 10.05
C LEU A 145 -2.87 -3.04 10.72
N TYR A 146 -2.85 -3.44 12.01
CA TYR A 146 -1.62 -3.78 12.75
C TYR A 146 -1.32 -5.27 12.73
#